data_AF-A0A7V9TUD3-F1
#
_entry.id   AF-A0A7V9TUD3-F1
#
_cell.length_a   1.000
_cell.length_b   1.000
_cell.length_c   1.000
_cell.angle_alpha   90.00
_cell.angle_beta   90.00
_cell.angle_gamma   90.00
#
_symmetry.space_group_name_H-M   'P 1'
#
loop_
_entity.id
_entity.type
_entity.pdbx_description
1 polymer ?
#
loop_
_entity_poly.entity_id
_entity_poly.type
_entity_poly.pdbx_seq_one_letter_code
_entity_poly.pdbx_strand_id
1 'polypeptide(L)'
;MSHLHHRVSALVDGELSAAARARAVKHILGCDACRQEVEQTLNLKRRLGGLAGVEPSGDMFVRLGTLPQGHTEAEPRRRFSHGRKVGVGVGSMSMAVITLAYVVGGAEPTSVTTVTPPIDEFAAEFAKETGAAPLSDPAVEAMNASTTAYTVSAATSSPVRVQAVASSRPAVDPPVGWAPQAGPGDDVAAVEALERAVLAPDRVAYRGVRAVVDMTGEVASAMRVHVEHVPGQGTSFDVTGSPDKATATFVAEGEAASSQGFASGQLQLLIDAYDLTASGITVVAGRPATVISARRGTKLLARFFVDNETALMLRREMYDGGELVRSSTFQSLRTSPQGFISHLPPELGTPAATAVSTQLAPILDDDGYACPTSLSETFEMTTLNRLHSQGDVIHATYSDGLSSVSLFEQRGQLEADSLDGFRRVGIDGAHVAVREGLPTVAIWESEGTVYTMVTDSPMSASVALIAELPHRPPVHEDPSNRLVRGFETLGTSLTSLTPAG
;
A
#
# COMPACT_ATOMS: atom_id res chain seq x y z
N MET A 1 -19.20 -10.34 22.52
CA MET A 1 -19.64 -10.57 21.14
C MET A 1 -20.45 -9.35 20.72
N SER A 2 -20.02 -8.66 19.66
CA SER A 2 -20.65 -7.42 19.18
C SER A 2 -21.94 -7.72 18.42
N HIS A 3 -22.99 -6.93 18.66
CA HIS A 3 -24.23 -6.93 17.88
C HIS A 3 -24.05 -6.21 16.53
N LEU A 4 -24.94 -6.46 15.57
CA LEU A 4 -24.89 -5.90 14.21
C LEU A 4 -25.05 -4.36 14.13
N HIS A 5 -25.78 -3.72 15.06
CA HIS A 5 -26.00 -2.26 15.11
C HIS A 5 -26.29 -1.63 13.72
N HIS A 6 -25.46 -0.69 13.26
CA HIS A 6 -25.63 0.03 11.99
C HIS A 6 -25.72 -0.86 10.75
N ARG A 7 -25.27 -2.13 10.83
CA ARG A 7 -25.35 -3.11 9.74
C ARG A 7 -26.74 -3.72 9.55
N VAL A 8 -27.65 -3.53 10.50
CA VAL A 8 -29.04 -3.99 10.35
C VAL A 8 -29.74 -3.27 9.20
N SER A 9 -29.51 -1.96 9.03
CA SER A 9 -30.09 -1.22 7.89
C SER A 9 -29.50 -1.70 6.57
N ALA A 10 -28.17 -1.78 6.45
CA ALA A 10 -27.50 -2.27 5.24
C ALA A 10 -27.95 -3.68 4.83
N LEU A 11 -28.18 -4.57 5.80
CA LEU A 11 -28.75 -5.90 5.55
C LEU A 11 -30.18 -5.84 4.99
N VAL A 12 -31.02 -4.97 5.56
CA VAL A 12 -32.44 -4.78 5.15
C VAL A 12 -32.55 -4.05 3.80
N ASP A 13 -31.57 -3.21 3.49
CA ASP A 13 -31.49 -2.44 2.25
C ASP A 13 -30.80 -3.20 1.10
N GLY A 14 -30.16 -4.33 1.43
CA GLY A 14 -29.51 -5.19 0.44
C GLY A 14 -28.14 -4.68 0.00
N GLU A 15 -27.54 -3.77 0.77
CA GLU A 15 -26.25 -3.13 0.48
C GLU A 15 -25.04 -3.97 0.96
N LEU A 16 -25.29 -5.07 1.67
CA LEU A 16 -24.23 -6.00 2.09
C LEU A 16 -23.76 -6.92 0.95
N SER A 17 -22.45 -7.18 0.92
CA SER A 17 -21.85 -8.20 0.06
C SER A 17 -22.44 -9.60 0.34
N ALA A 18 -22.33 -10.52 -0.63
CA ALA A 18 -22.87 -11.88 -0.49
C ALA A 18 -22.30 -12.63 0.74
N ALA A 19 -21.01 -12.45 1.02
CA ALA A 19 -20.34 -13.03 2.18
C ALA A 19 -20.81 -12.40 3.50
N ALA A 20 -20.86 -11.06 3.58
CA ALA A 20 -21.34 -10.34 4.75
C ALA A 20 -22.81 -10.67 5.06
N ARG A 21 -23.64 -10.80 4.03
CA ARG A 21 -25.04 -11.25 4.15
C ARG A 21 -25.12 -12.66 4.74
N ALA A 22 -24.32 -13.61 4.27
CA ALA A 22 -24.32 -14.98 4.79
C ALA A 22 -23.91 -15.04 6.28
N ARG A 23 -22.91 -14.25 6.68
CA ARG A 23 -22.47 -14.13 8.08
C ARG A 23 -23.52 -13.45 8.96
N ALA A 24 -24.11 -12.35 8.50
CA ALA A 24 -25.18 -11.65 9.21
C ALA A 24 -26.39 -12.56 9.42
N VAL A 25 -26.81 -13.31 8.41
CA VAL A 25 -27.88 -14.33 8.52
C VAL A 25 -27.50 -15.40 9.53
N LYS A 26 -26.27 -15.92 9.50
CA LYS A 26 -25.78 -16.90 10.49
C LYS A 26 -25.80 -16.34 11.92
N HIS A 27 -25.45 -15.06 12.10
CA HIS A 27 -25.51 -14.40 13.41
C HIS A 27 -26.94 -14.22 13.92
N ILE A 28 -27.88 -13.80 13.05
CA ILE A 28 -29.31 -13.64 13.39
C ILE A 28 -29.95 -14.97 13.82
N LEU A 29 -29.49 -16.09 13.27
CA LEU A 29 -29.91 -17.42 13.71
C LEU A 29 -29.47 -17.72 15.16
N GLY A 30 -28.39 -17.12 15.65
CA GLY A 30 -27.85 -17.32 17.00
C GLY A 30 -28.05 -16.18 18.00
N CYS A 31 -28.59 -15.02 17.58
CA CYS A 31 -28.75 -13.83 18.42
C CYS A 31 -30.17 -13.26 18.35
N ASP A 32 -30.94 -13.39 19.43
CA ASP A 32 -32.33 -12.90 19.49
C ASP A 32 -32.43 -11.36 19.44
N ALA A 33 -31.46 -10.65 20.01
CA ALA A 33 -31.44 -9.18 19.98
C ALA A 33 -31.32 -8.64 18.55
N CYS A 34 -30.39 -9.19 17.76
CA CYS A 34 -30.23 -8.79 16.36
C CYS A 34 -31.42 -9.23 15.49
N ARG A 35 -32.09 -10.34 15.82
CA ARG A 35 -33.33 -10.73 15.14
C ARG A 35 -34.44 -9.70 15.33
N GLN A 36 -34.62 -9.22 16.56
CA GLN A 36 -35.62 -8.19 16.87
C GLN A 36 -35.32 -6.86 16.16
N GLU A 37 -34.04 -6.46 16.10
CA GLU A 37 -33.61 -5.22 15.44
C GLU A 37 -33.89 -5.25 13.91
N VAL A 38 -33.64 -6.39 13.27
CA VAL A 38 -33.96 -6.62 11.85
C VAL A 38 -35.47 -6.58 11.61
N GLU A 39 -36.26 -7.22 12.47
CA GLU A 39 -37.73 -7.18 12.38
C GLU A 39 -38.28 -5.76 12.53
N GLN A 40 -37.74 -4.98 13.47
CA GLN A 40 -38.13 -3.57 13.67
C GLN A 40 -37.81 -2.72 12.44
N THR A 41 -36.62 -2.89 11.86
CA THR A 41 -36.18 -2.14 10.67
C THR A 41 -37.01 -2.52 9.44
N LEU A 42 -37.33 -3.81 9.24
CA LEU A 42 -38.22 -4.25 8.16
C LEU A 42 -39.65 -3.71 8.33
N ASN A 43 -40.15 -3.64 9.57
CA ASN A 43 -41.46 -3.06 9.85
C ASN A 43 -41.48 -1.56 9.54
N LEU A 44 -40.42 -0.84 9.94
CA LEU A 44 -40.24 0.57 9.60
C LEU A 44 -40.18 0.79 8.10
N LYS A 45 -39.36 0.04 7.36
CA LYS A 45 -39.26 0.10 5.90
C LYS A 45 -40.60 -0.16 5.22
N ARG A 46 -41.37 -1.14 5.70
CA ARG A 46 -42.71 -1.44 5.20
C ARG A 46 -43.71 -0.32 5.46
N ARG A 47 -43.65 0.34 6.62
CA ARG A 47 -44.50 1.49 6.95
C ARG A 47 -44.16 2.69 6.08
N LEU A 48 -42.86 2.97 5.88
CA LEU A 48 -42.40 4.05 5.01
C LEU A 48 -42.76 3.80 3.55
N GLY A 49 -42.59 2.57 3.05
CA GLY A 49 -43.00 2.18 1.70
C GLY A 49 -44.51 2.15 1.49
N GLY A 50 -45.31 2.16 2.56
CA GLY A 50 -46.77 2.26 2.53
C GLY A 50 -47.30 3.69 2.57
N LEU A 51 -46.43 4.69 2.76
CA LEU A 51 -46.81 6.10 2.62
C LEU A 51 -46.97 6.39 1.13
N ALA A 52 -48.08 7.05 0.75
CA ALA A 52 -48.27 7.52 -0.62
C ALA A 52 -47.07 8.38 -1.02
N GLY A 53 -46.41 8.03 -2.13
CA GLY A 53 -45.30 8.81 -2.65
C GLY A 53 -45.73 10.26 -2.82
N VAL A 54 -44.92 11.19 -2.30
CA VAL A 54 -45.11 12.61 -2.58
C VAL A 54 -44.69 12.81 -4.03
N GLU A 55 -45.68 12.93 -4.91
CA GLU A 55 -45.44 13.27 -6.30
C GLU A 55 -44.81 14.67 -6.31
N PRO A 56 -43.56 14.83 -6.81
CA PRO A 56 -42.93 16.13 -6.85
C PRO A 56 -43.80 17.06 -7.70
N SER A 57 -44.09 18.26 -7.21
CA SER A 57 -44.87 19.23 -7.98
C SER A 57 -44.17 19.51 -9.31
N GLY A 58 -44.91 19.59 -10.41
CA GLY A 58 -44.34 19.78 -11.74
C GLY A 58 -43.42 21.01 -11.89
N ASP A 59 -43.56 22.00 -11.00
CA ASP A 59 -42.68 23.19 -10.94
C ASP A 59 -41.27 22.87 -10.41
N MET A 60 -41.10 21.81 -9.61
CA MET A 60 -39.80 21.40 -9.06
C MET A 60 -38.84 20.91 -10.16
N PHE A 61 -39.33 20.12 -11.12
CA PHE A 61 -38.52 19.65 -12.24
C PHE A 61 -38.15 20.77 -13.20
N VAL A 62 -39.03 21.76 -13.39
CA VAL A 62 -38.75 22.96 -14.18
C VAL A 62 -37.64 23.78 -13.52
N ARG A 63 -37.66 23.95 -12.20
CA ARG A 63 -36.60 24.66 -11.47
C ARG A 63 -35.27 23.93 -11.46
N LEU A 64 -35.26 22.60 -11.34
CA LEU A 64 -34.04 21.79 -11.44
C LEU A 64 -33.41 21.83 -12.84
N GLY A 65 -34.22 21.93 -13.90
CA GLY A 65 -33.73 22.14 -15.27
C GLY A 65 -33.15 23.54 -15.53
N THR A 66 -33.43 24.51 -14.67
CA THR A 66 -32.89 25.89 -14.76
C THR A 66 -31.65 26.13 -13.89
N LEU A 67 -31.19 25.13 -13.13
CA LEU A 67 -29.93 25.25 -12.40
C LEU A 67 -28.77 25.23 -13.40
N PRO A 68 -27.91 26.26 -13.44
CA PRO A 68 -26.74 26.25 -14.31
C PRO A 68 -25.81 25.12 -13.85
N GLN A 69 -25.49 24.21 -14.77
CA GLN A 69 -24.43 23.24 -14.54
C GLN A 69 -23.12 24.02 -14.40
N GLY A 70 -22.48 23.90 -13.24
CA GLY A 70 -21.17 24.51 -13.00
C GLY A 70 -20.15 23.89 -13.94
N HIS A 71 -19.90 24.54 -15.06
CA HIS A 71 -18.75 24.24 -15.90
C HIS A 71 -17.53 24.89 -15.24
N THR A 72 -16.61 24.07 -14.71
CA THR A 72 -15.25 24.51 -14.41
C THR A 72 -14.57 24.82 -15.75
N GLU A 73 -14.59 26.10 -16.11
CA GLU A 73 -13.99 26.65 -17.32
C GLU A 73 -12.46 26.54 -17.24
N ALA A 74 -11.88 25.60 -17.99
CA ALA A 74 -10.45 25.52 -18.23
C ALA A 74 -10.04 26.64 -19.20
N GLU A 75 -9.08 27.46 -18.77
CA GLU A 75 -8.57 28.64 -19.46
C GLU A 75 -7.92 28.28 -20.82
N PRO A 76 -8.26 28.96 -21.94
CA PRO A 76 -7.77 28.56 -23.26
C PRO A 76 -6.40 29.20 -23.58
N ARG A 77 -5.41 28.33 -23.81
CA ARG A 77 -4.12 28.68 -24.42
C ARG A 77 -4.30 29.30 -25.81
N ARG A 78 -3.88 30.56 -25.97
CA ARG A 78 -3.76 31.24 -27.26
C ARG A 78 -2.68 30.58 -28.13
N ARG A 79 -3.06 30.09 -29.33
CA ARG A 79 -2.14 29.96 -30.46
C ARG A 79 -2.75 30.52 -31.73
N PHE A 80 -1.92 31.31 -32.41
CA PHE A 80 -2.16 32.01 -33.66
C PHE A 80 -2.62 31.08 -34.80
N SER A 81 -3.59 31.52 -35.60
CA SER A 81 -3.51 31.40 -37.05
C SER A 81 -4.36 32.46 -37.76
N HIS A 82 -3.77 33.04 -38.80
CA HIS A 82 -4.37 33.99 -39.72
C HIS A 82 -5.28 33.28 -40.73
N GLY A 83 -6.35 33.94 -41.19
CA GLY A 83 -6.85 33.70 -42.56
C GLY A 83 -8.37 33.64 -42.78
N ARG A 84 -8.99 34.83 -42.85
CA ARG A 84 -10.07 35.25 -43.77
C ARG A 84 -10.96 34.20 -44.50
N LYS A 85 -12.28 34.37 -44.25
CA LYS A 85 -13.43 34.63 -45.19
C LYS A 85 -14.42 33.48 -45.56
N VAL A 86 -15.70 33.77 -45.23
CA VAL A 86 -16.98 33.65 -46.03
C VAL A 86 -17.40 32.24 -46.48
N GLY A 87 -18.64 31.73 -46.40
CA GLY A 87 -19.97 32.19 -45.98
C GLY A 87 -21.07 31.26 -46.57
N VAL A 88 -22.28 31.28 -45.96
CA VAL A 88 -23.62 30.95 -46.52
C VAL A 88 -24.08 29.47 -46.71
N GLY A 89 -25.30 29.17 -46.21
CA GLY A 89 -26.23 28.14 -46.73
C GLY A 89 -26.83 27.19 -45.66
N VAL A 90 -27.92 27.49 -44.95
CA VAL A 90 -29.37 27.27 -45.24
C VAL A 90 -29.89 25.83 -45.06
N GLY A 91 -30.81 25.65 -44.10
CA GLY A 91 -31.92 24.67 -44.06
C GLY A 91 -31.55 23.21 -43.77
N SER A 92 -32.34 22.36 -43.13
CA SER A 92 -33.65 22.46 -42.48
C SER A 92 -33.96 21.08 -41.89
N MET A 93 -34.81 21.06 -40.84
CA MET A 93 -35.83 20.05 -40.59
C MET A 93 -35.46 18.79 -39.79
N SER A 94 -35.97 18.82 -38.56
CA SER A 94 -36.19 17.75 -37.60
C SER A 94 -36.99 16.58 -38.18
N MET A 95 -36.71 15.37 -37.71
CA MET A 95 -37.71 14.30 -37.54
C MET A 95 -37.32 13.45 -36.33
N ALA A 96 -38.22 13.47 -35.35
CA ALA A 96 -38.15 12.78 -34.08
C ALA A 96 -38.19 11.26 -34.26
N VAL A 97 -37.35 10.53 -33.53
CA VAL A 97 -37.58 9.12 -33.21
C VAL A 97 -37.93 9.04 -31.74
N ILE A 98 -39.16 8.60 -31.51
CA ILE A 98 -39.80 8.35 -30.22
C ILE A 98 -39.03 7.23 -29.52
N THR A 99 -38.28 7.56 -28.47
CA THR A 99 -37.81 6.61 -27.48
C THR A 99 -38.98 6.24 -26.56
N LEU A 100 -39.62 5.11 -26.86
CA LEU A 100 -40.56 4.47 -25.95
C LEU A 100 -39.76 3.86 -24.79
N ALA A 101 -39.58 4.64 -23.72
CA ALA A 101 -38.95 4.18 -22.49
C ALA A 101 -39.88 3.19 -21.78
N TYR A 102 -39.58 1.90 -21.91
CA TYR A 102 -40.15 0.86 -21.06
C TYR A 102 -39.48 0.99 -19.69
N VAL A 103 -40.20 1.60 -18.74
CA VAL A 103 -39.81 1.60 -17.31
C VAL A 103 -40.15 0.23 -16.75
N VAL A 104 -39.17 -0.67 -16.78
CA VAL A 104 -39.10 -1.84 -15.90
C VAL A 104 -37.77 -1.69 -15.18
N GLY A 105 -37.81 -1.68 -13.84
CA GLY A 105 -36.67 -1.41 -12.96
C GLY A 105 -35.50 -2.36 -13.17
N GLY A 106 -34.66 -2.06 -14.15
CA GLY A 106 -33.29 -2.50 -14.19
C GLY A 106 -32.51 -1.66 -13.19
N ALA A 107 -31.85 -2.32 -12.23
CA ALA A 107 -30.77 -1.70 -11.49
C ALA A 107 -29.88 -0.95 -12.48
N GLU A 108 -29.63 0.34 -12.21
CA GLU A 108 -28.63 1.10 -12.95
C GLU A 108 -27.37 0.24 -13.06
N PRO A 109 -26.71 0.17 -14.24
CA PRO A 109 -25.45 -0.53 -14.33
C PRO A 109 -24.55 0.07 -13.26
N THR A 110 -24.18 -0.71 -12.25
CA THR A 110 -23.14 -0.34 -11.30
C THR A 110 -21.92 -0.02 -12.16
N SER A 111 -21.67 1.26 -12.34
CA SER A 111 -20.49 1.75 -13.04
C SER A 111 -19.31 1.21 -12.25
N VAL A 112 -18.66 0.18 -12.79
CA VAL A 112 -17.47 -0.37 -12.20
C VAL A 112 -16.44 0.75 -12.19
N THR A 113 -16.02 1.19 -11.00
CA THR A 113 -14.94 2.15 -10.87
C THR A 113 -13.65 1.47 -11.31
N THR A 114 -13.13 1.85 -12.47
CA THR A 114 -11.79 1.49 -12.90
C THR A 114 -10.77 2.21 -12.02
N VAL A 115 -9.77 1.48 -11.55
CA VAL A 115 -8.74 1.94 -10.63
C VAL A 115 -7.39 1.84 -11.30
N THR A 116 -6.72 2.99 -11.40
CA THR A 116 -5.27 3.06 -11.62
C THR A 116 -4.64 3.35 -10.25
N PRO A 117 -3.93 2.38 -9.63
CA PRO A 117 -3.39 2.58 -8.29
C PRO A 117 -2.30 3.67 -8.30
N PRO A 118 -2.31 4.62 -7.35
CA PRO A 118 -1.29 5.65 -7.24
C PRO A 118 -0.01 5.08 -6.60
N ILE A 119 0.72 4.25 -7.36
CA ILE A 119 1.85 3.46 -6.89
C ILE A 119 2.93 4.33 -6.21
N ASP A 120 3.21 5.51 -6.76
CA ASP A 120 4.22 6.41 -6.22
C ASP A 120 3.80 7.01 -4.87
N GLU A 121 2.51 7.27 -4.65
CA GLU A 121 1.98 7.73 -3.34
C GLU A 121 2.03 6.60 -2.31
N PHE A 122 1.65 5.38 -2.69
CA PHE A 122 1.70 4.21 -1.80
C PHE A 122 3.13 3.83 -1.43
N ALA A 123 4.07 3.96 -2.37
CA ALA A 123 5.49 3.79 -2.11
C ALA A 123 6.04 4.86 -1.14
N ALA A 124 5.64 6.12 -1.32
CA ALA A 124 6.01 7.21 -0.41
C ALA A 124 5.41 7.00 0.99
N GLU A 125 4.16 6.55 1.09
CA GLU A 125 3.51 6.24 2.37
C GLU A 125 4.22 5.09 3.11
N PHE A 126 4.52 3.99 2.41
CA PHE A 126 5.30 2.88 2.98
C PHE A 126 6.65 3.37 3.50
N ALA A 127 7.35 4.19 2.72
CA ALA A 127 8.66 4.70 3.10
C ALA A 127 8.60 5.76 4.21
N LYS A 128 7.50 6.48 4.37
CA LYS A 128 7.26 7.37 5.50
C LYS A 128 7.09 6.59 6.80
N GLU A 129 6.26 5.55 6.80
CA GLU A 129 6.01 4.74 8.00
C GLU A 129 7.23 3.90 8.39
N THR A 130 7.95 3.34 7.40
CA THR A 130 9.06 2.44 7.65
C THR A 130 10.43 3.12 7.66
N GLY A 131 10.67 4.14 6.82
CA GLY A 131 12.01 4.65 6.50
C GLY A 131 12.72 5.50 7.56
N ALA A 132 12.13 5.80 8.72
CA ALA A 132 12.82 6.57 9.77
C ALA A 132 13.23 5.71 10.99
N ALA A 133 12.87 4.43 11.01
CA ALA A 133 13.14 3.55 12.14
C ALA A 133 14.51 2.87 12.00
N PRO A 134 15.33 2.79 13.06
CA PRO A 134 16.68 2.18 13.02
C PRO A 134 16.74 0.71 12.62
N LEU A 135 15.61 0.00 12.72
CA LEU A 135 15.49 -1.41 12.37
C LEU A 135 14.89 -1.63 10.97
N SER A 136 14.25 -0.62 10.38
CA SER A 136 13.71 -0.70 9.02
C SER A 136 14.81 -0.75 7.98
N ASP A 137 14.44 -1.14 6.75
CA ASP A 137 15.41 -1.25 5.68
C ASP A 137 15.75 0.14 5.12
N PRO A 138 17.00 0.61 5.30
CA PRO A 138 17.38 1.93 4.81
C PRO A 138 17.38 2.03 3.28
N ALA A 139 17.29 0.90 2.58
CA ALA A 139 17.08 0.88 1.14
C ALA A 139 15.75 1.53 0.72
N VAL A 140 14.74 1.45 1.59
CA VAL A 140 13.44 2.10 1.43
C VAL A 140 13.56 3.63 1.57
N GLU A 141 14.53 4.13 2.35
CA GLU A 141 14.80 5.58 2.48
C GLU A 141 15.27 6.19 1.15
N ALA A 142 16.10 5.44 0.44
CA ALA A 142 16.80 5.90 -0.76
C ALA A 142 15.89 5.95 -2.02
N MET A 143 14.75 5.28 -1.94
CA MET A 143 13.67 5.36 -2.90
C MET A 143 12.97 6.71 -2.93
N ASN A 144 12.70 7.32 -1.78
CA ASN A 144 11.97 8.58 -1.68
C ASN A 144 12.66 9.72 -2.42
N ALA A 145 13.98 9.72 -2.32
CA ALA A 145 14.84 10.52 -3.16
C ALA A 145 14.56 10.18 -4.64
N SER A 146 14.78 8.94 -5.07
CA SER A 146 14.65 8.55 -6.49
C SER A 146 13.26 8.78 -7.13
N THR A 147 12.15 8.55 -6.43
CA THR A 147 10.77 8.74 -6.94
C THR A 147 10.47 10.21 -7.24
N THR A 148 11.05 11.14 -6.45
CA THR A 148 10.96 12.59 -6.70
C THR A 148 11.67 13.00 -8.01
N ALA A 149 12.60 12.19 -8.53
CA ALA A 149 13.27 12.46 -9.81
C ALA A 149 12.34 12.18 -11.01
N TYR A 150 11.45 11.18 -10.90
CA TYR A 150 10.58 10.73 -11.99
C TYR A 150 9.44 11.71 -12.30
N THR A 151 8.93 12.44 -11.30
CA THR A 151 7.85 13.42 -11.50
C THR A 151 8.30 14.69 -12.24
N VAL A 152 9.59 14.81 -12.56
CA VAL A 152 10.15 15.96 -13.28
C VAL A 152 10.97 15.54 -14.51
N SER A 153 10.47 14.65 -15.37
CA SER A 153 10.77 14.65 -16.83
C SER A 153 10.05 13.54 -17.57
N ALA A 154 8.83 13.82 -18.03
CA ALA A 154 8.30 13.19 -19.23
C ALA A 154 8.76 14.00 -20.45
N ALA A 155 10.03 13.88 -20.83
CA ALA A 155 10.51 14.35 -22.12
C ALA A 155 11.59 13.40 -22.65
N THR A 156 11.14 12.50 -23.53
CA THR A 156 11.89 11.77 -24.57
C THR A 156 13.42 11.82 -24.49
N SER A 157 14.04 10.72 -24.09
CA SER A 157 15.31 10.31 -24.70
C SER A 157 15.51 8.80 -24.60
N SER A 158 16.20 8.28 -25.62
CA SER A 158 16.41 6.85 -25.92
C SER A 158 17.08 6.08 -24.78
N PRO A 159 16.92 4.73 -24.71
CA PRO A 159 17.62 3.92 -23.72
C PRO A 159 19.14 4.02 -23.93
N VAL A 160 19.80 4.75 -23.04
CA VAL A 160 21.26 4.75 -22.95
C VAL A 160 21.67 3.42 -22.35
N ARG A 161 22.36 2.61 -23.15
CA ARG A 161 23.01 1.38 -22.70
C ARG A 161 24.07 1.80 -21.67
N VAL A 162 23.78 1.61 -20.39
CA VAL A 162 24.78 1.75 -19.34
C VAL A 162 25.81 0.66 -19.61
N GLN A 163 26.96 1.08 -20.13
CA GLN A 163 28.12 0.21 -20.19
C GLN A 163 28.42 -0.14 -18.74
N ALA A 164 28.19 -1.41 -18.38
CA ALA A 164 28.53 -1.93 -17.07
C ALA A 164 30.00 -1.57 -16.83
N VAL A 165 30.22 -0.51 -16.05
CA VAL A 165 31.49 -0.33 -15.39
C VAL A 165 31.56 -1.59 -14.55
N ALA A 166 32.52 -2.45 -14.87
CA ALA A 166 32.92 -3.56 -14.02
C ALA A 166 33.34 -2.91 -12.69
N SER A 167 32.34 -2.59 -11.88
CA SER A 167 32.48 -2.19 -10.51
C SER A 167 32.96 -3.47 -9.89
N SER A 168 34.27 -3.54 -9.67
CA SER A 168 34.85 -4.48 -8.73
C SER A 168 33.86 -4.62 -7.58
N ARG A 169 33.31 -5.84 -7.40
CA ARG A 169 32.52 -6.20 -6.22
C ARG A 169 33.11 -5.40 -5.06
N PRO A 170 32.37 -4.52 -4.37
CA PRO A 170 32.87 -3.99 -3.11
C PRO A 170 33.34 -5.21 -2.34
N ALA A 171 34.58 -5.19 -1.86
CA ALA A 171 35.13 -6.33 -1.14
C ALA A 171 34.12 -6.67 -0.04
N VAL A 172 33.37 -7.74 -0.26
CA VAL A 172 32.69 -8.43 0.81
C VAL A 172 33.87 -8.92 1.62
N ASP A 173 34.12 -8.28 2.77
CA ASP A 173 35.03 -8.87 3.74
C ASP A 173 34.65 -10.35 3.80
N PRO A 174 35.60 -11.28 3.57
CA PRO A 174 35.27 -12.69 3.60
C PRO A 174 34.48 -12.94 4.89
N PRO A 175 33.40 -13.73 4.86
CA PRO A 175 32.62 -13.99 6.06
C PRO A 175 33.63 -14.41 7.12
N VAL A 176 33.84 -13.52 8.11
CA VAL A 176 34.79 -13.79 9.18
C VAL A 176 34.32 -15.11 9.74
N GLY A 177 35.19 -16.13 9.68
CA GLY A 177 34.87 -17.47 10.14
C GLY A 177 34.71 -17.45 11.65
N TRP A 178 33.60 -16.92 12.15
CA TRP A 178 33.23 -16.96 13.54
C TRP A 178 32.25 -18.11 13.69
N ALA A 179 32.66 -19.11 14.45
CA ALA A 179 31.80 -20.23 14.78
C ALA A 179 30.65 -19.71 15.65
N PRO A 180 29.38 -19.96 15.29
CA PRO A 180 28.26 -19.56 16.11
C PRO A 180 28.31 -20.31 17.44
N GLN A 181 28.37 -19.58 18.56
CA GLN A 181 27.98 -20.14 19.85
C GLN A 181 26.46 -20.05 19.93
N ALA A 182 25.77 -21.11 19.52
CA ALA A 182 24.34 -21.26 19.73
C ALA A 182 24.12 -21.59 21.22
N GLY A 183 23.80 -20.57 22.01
CA GLY A 183 23.09 -20.74 23.28
C GLY A 183 21.58 -20.76 23.01
N PRO A 184 20.76 -21.50 23.79
CA PRO A 184 19.32 -21.43 23.68
C PRO A 184 18.81 -20.14 24.34
N GLY A 185 18.16 -19.29 23.56
CA GLY A 185 17.60 -18.01 24.00
C GLY A 185 18.46 -16.81 23.60
N ASP A 186 17.81 -15.65 23.51
CA ASP A 186 18.45 -14.41 23.11
C ASP A 186 19.61 -14.03 24.04
N ASP A 187 20.70 -13.61 23.42
CA ASP A 187 21.79 -12.99 24.13
C ASP A 187 21.33 -11.62 24.64
N VAL A 188 21.25 -11.47 25.98
CA VAL A 188 20.88 -10.21 26.64
C VAL A 188 21.70 -9.04 26.10
N ALA A 189 23.00 -9.25 25.83
CA ALA A 189 23.86 -8.20 25.29
C ALA A 189 23.48 -7.81 23.85
N ALA A 190 22.94 -8.74 23.05
CA ALA A 190 22.42 -8.45 21.72
C ALA A 190 21.13 -7.64 21.79
N VAL A 191 20.20 -8.04 22.66
CA VAL A 191 18.94 -7.30 22.87
C VAL A 191 19.21 -5.89 23.37
N GLU A 192 20.03 -5.72 24.41
CA GLU A 192 20.42 -4.40 24.93
C GLU A 192 21.12 -3.52 23.89
N ALA A 193 21.89 -4.12 22.98
CA ALA A 193 22.53 -3.38 21.90
C ALA A 193 21.53 -2.89 20.85
N LEU A 194 20.52 -3.69 20.50
CA LEU A 194 19.45 -3.30 19.58
C LEU A 194 18.52 -2.25 20.20
N GLU A 195 18.16 -2.39 21.49
CA GLU A 195 17.39 -1.39 22.22
C GLU A 195 18.09 -0.03 22.22
N ARG A 196 19.40 -0.01 22.51
CA ARG A 196 20.19 1.22 22.42
C ARG A 196 20.26 1.76 20.99
N ALA A 197 20.29 0.89 19.98
CA ALA A 197 20.31 1.31 18.59
C ALA A 197 19.00 1.95 18.14
N VAL A 198 17.86 1.46 18.62
CA VAL A 198 16.54 2.07 18.39
C VAL A 198 16.47 3.49 18.98
N LEU A 199 17.09 3.71 20.15
CA LEU A 199 17.08 4.99 20.85
C LEU A 199 18.23 5.95 20.46
N ALA A 200 19.21 5.48 19.68
CA ALA A 200 20.41 6.26 19.35
C ALA A 200 20.11 7.54 18.53
N PRO A 201 19.23 7.52 17.51
CA PRO A 201 18.93 8.73 16.73
C PRO A 201 18.42 9.89 17.59
N ASP A 202 17.68 9.62 18.65
CA ASP A 202 17.10 10.64 19.55
C ASP A 202 18.15 11.49 20.29
N ARG A 203 19.42 11.06 20.25
CA ARG A 203 20.50 11.66 21.04
C ARG A 203 21.72 12.01 20.22
N VAL A 204 21.85 11.45 19.03
CA VAL A 204 23.08 11.54 18.23
C VAL A 204 22.75 12.17 16.88
N ALA A 205 23.22 13.40 16.67
CA ALA A 205 23.24 13.98 15.34
C ALA A 205 24.33 13.29 14.50
N TYR A 206 24.03 12.96 13.25
CA TYR A 206 24.99 12.32 12.38
C TYR A 206 24.83 12.74 10.92
N ARG A 207 25.95 12.73 10.20
CA ARG A 207 25.99 12.94 8.75
C ARG A 207 26.94 11.94 8.12
N GLY A 208 26.54 11.33 7.00
CA GLY A 208 27.34 10.29 6.38
C GLY A 208 26.92 9.97 4.95
N VAL A 209 27.65 9.01 4.37
CA VAL A 209 27.29 8.39 3.09
C VAL A 209 27.04 6.92 3.35
N ARG A 210 25.86 6.45 2.93
CA ARG A 210 25.41 5.07 3.05
C ARG A 210 25.36 4.46 1.65
N ALA A 211 25.91 3.26 1.50
CA ALA A 211 25.75 2.46 0.32
C ALA A 211 24.65 1.42 0.58
N VAL A 212 23.64 1.42 -0.28
CA VAL A 212 22.59 0.42 -0.31
C VAL A 212 22.86 -0.47 -1.51
N VAL A 213 22.87 -1.78 -1.28
CA VAL A 213 23.03 -2.79 -2.33
C VAL A 213 21.87 -3.75 -2.22
N ASP A 214 21.13 -3.91 -3.31
CA ASP A 214 20.04 -4.85 -3.46
C ASP A 214 20.37 -5.87 -4.54
N MET A 215 20.18 -7.14 -4.22
CA MET A 215 20.48 -8.28 -5.07
C MET A 215 19.24 -9.15 -5.28
N THR A 216 18.05 -8.62 -4.96
CA THR A 216 16.78 -9.35 -5.09
C THR A 216 16.27 -9.41 -6.54
N GLY A 217 16.58 -8.40 -7.36
CA GLY A 217 16.22 -8.37 -8.79
C GLY A 217 17.20 -9.12 -9.71
N GLU A 218 16.83 -9.25 -10.99
CA GLU A 218 17.67 -9.89 -12.05
C GLU A 218 19.06 -9.25 -12.18
N VAL A 219 19.16 -7.95 -11.89
CA VAL A 219 20.41 -7.20 -11.85
C VAL A 219 20.57 -6.58 -10.47
N ALA A 220 21.73 -6.81 -9.86
CA ALA A 220 22.08 -6.15 -8.59
C ALA A 220 22.09 -4.63 -8.77
N SER A 221 21.38 -3.93 -7.89
CA SER A 221 21.33 -2.47 -7.83
C SER A 221 22.17 -1.97 -6.67
N ALA A 222 22.87 -0.85 -6.86
CA ALA A 222 23.62 -0.19 -5.80
C ALA A 222 23.44 1.32 -5.90
N MET A 223 23.19 1.97 -4.76
CA MET A 223 23.02 3.41 -4.67
C MET A 223 23.76 3.99 -3.48
N ARG A 224 24.15 5.27 -3.61
CA ARG A 224 24.75 6.04 -2.53
C ARG A 224 23.77 7.11 -2.04
N VAL A 225 23.60 7.16 -0.73
CA VAL A 225 22.67 8.05 -0.05
C VAL A 225 23.47 8.90 0.93
N HIS A 226 23.42 10.20 0.75
CA HIS A 226 23.84 11.14 1.78
C HIS A 226 22.73 11.19 2.83
N VAL A 227 23.10 10.95 4.09
CA VAL A 227 22.17 10.99 5.22
C VAL A 227 22.62 12.09 6.16
N GLU A 228 21.69 12.92 6.59
CA GLU A 228 21.88 13.87 7.67
C GLU A 228 20.71 13.75 8.64
N HIS A 229 21.01 13.44 9.90
CA HIS A 229 20.03 13.30 10.96
C HIS A 229 20.36 14.28 12.09
N VAL A 230 19.33 14.97 12.57
CA VAL A 230 19.41 15.87 13.72
C VAL A 230 18.29 15.53 14.69
N PRO A 231 18.60 15.11 15.93
CA PRO A 231 17.60 14.95 16.97
C PRO A 231 16.86 16.26 17.18
N GLY A 232 15.55 16.25 17.36
CA GLY A 232 14.77 17.47 17.43
C GLY A 232 14.21 17.96 16.07
N GLN A 233 14.74 17.46 14.94
CA GLN A 233 14.41 18.00 13.61
C GLN A 233 13.97 16.91 12.64
N GLY A 234 14.71 15.80 12.55
CA GLY A 234 14.41 14.70 11.63
C GLY A 234 15.61 14.27 10.80
N THR A 235 15.33 13.58 9.69
CA THR A 235 16.35 13.00 8.80
C THR A 235 16.16 13.51 7.37
N SER A 236 17.27 13.90 6.74
CA SER A 236 17.37 14.27 5.34
C SER A 236 18.17 13.22 4.57
N PHE A 237 17.68 12.88 3.39
CA PHE A 237 18.28 11.92 2.47
C PHE A 237 18.51 12.57 1.11
N ASP A 238 19.70 12.40 0.53
CA ASP A 238 20.01 12.85 -0.83
C ASP A 238 20.74 11.75 -1.60
N VAL A 239 20.11 11.24 -2.66
CA VAL A 239 20.66 10.16 -3.48
C VAL A 239 21.54 10.73 -4.60
N THR A 240 22.80 10.32 -4.59
CA THR A 240 23.77 10.70 -5.63
C THR A 240 24.02 9.53 -6.57
N GLY A 241 23.66 9.69 -7.86
CA GLY A 241 23.90 8.65 -8.87
C GLY A 241 23.08 8.73 -10.17
N SER A 242 22.01 9.53 -10.25
CA SER A 242 21.28 9.76 -11.51
C SER A 242 21.75 11.08 -12.14
N PRO A 243 22.16 11.10 -13.43
CA PRO A 243 22.93 12.20 -14.02
C PRO A 243 22.23 13.58 -14.08
N ASP A 244 20.93 13.69 -13.74
CA ASP A 244 20.18 14.95 -13.92
C ASP A 244 19.31 15.40 -12.73
N LYS A 245 19.42 14.81 -11.52
CA LYS A 245 18.75 15.37 -10.32
C LYS A 245 19.29 14.79 -9.01
N ALA A 246 19.82 15.66 -8.16
CA ALA A 246 19.86 15.39 -6.72
C ALA A 246 18.42 15.46 -6.21
N THR A 247 17.99 14.40 -5.57
CA THR A 247 16.65 14.30 -5.01
C THR A 247 16.79 14.22 -3.52
N ALA A 248 16.54 15.35 -2.87
CA ALA A 248 16.57 15.46 -1.43
C ALA A 248 15.16 15.27 -0.87
N THR A 249 15.05 14.42 0.14
CA THR A 249 13.80 14.18 0.87
C THR A 249 14.01 14.38 2.35
N PHE A 250 13.00 14.92 3.02
CA PHE A 250 13.00 15.16 4.46
C PHE A 250 11.88 14.40 5.17
N VAL A 251 12.21 13.81 6.32
CA VAL A 251 11.25 13.21 7.26
C VAL A 251 11.37 13.94 8.60
N ALA A 252 10.31 14.64 9.00
CA ALA A 252 10.28 15.47 10.20
C ALA A 252 10.16 14.67 11.50
N GLU A 253 10.67 15.19 12.62
CA GLU A 253 10.67 14.46 13.90
C GLU A 253 9.26 14.20 14.48
N GLY A 254 8.28 15.09 14.27
CA GLY A 254 6.90 14.83 14.70
C GLY A 254 6.30 13.57 14.06
N GLU A 255 6.76 13.23 12.85
CA GLU A 255 6.45 11.99 12.14
C GLU A 255 7.42 10.86 12.53
N ALA A 256 8.65 11.19 12.95
CA ALA A 256 9.59 10.25 13.54
C ALA A 256 9.20 9.78 14.95
N ALA A 257 8.38 10.53 15.70
CA ALA A 257 7.85 10.07 16.98
C ALA A 257 6.87 8.89 16.79
N SER A 258 6.07 8.90 15.71
CA SER A 258 5.34 7.70 15.25
C SER A 258 6.30 6.60 14.78
N SER A 259 7.42 6.95 14.13
CA SER A 259 8.44 5.97 13.74
C SER A 259 9.21 5.36 14.92
N GLN A 260 9.29 6.03 16.09
CA GLN A 260 9.87 5.47 17.32
C GLN A 260 8.95 4.44 17.97
N GLY A 261 7.65 4.74 18.07
CA GLY A 261 6.66 3.76 18.53
C GLY A 261 6.64 2.54 17.62
N PHE A 262 6.72 2.78 16.30
CA PHE A 262 6.90 1.74 15.29
C PHE A 262 8.21 0.96 15.49
N ALA A 263 9.35 1.62 15.64
CA ALA A 263 10.66 0.98 15.83
C ALA A 263 10.73 0.14 17.11
N SER A 264 10.10 0.61 18.19
CA SER A 264 10.02 -0.13 19.45
C SER A 264 9.12 -1.37 19.31
N GLY A 265 7.97 -1.24 18.65
CA GLY A 265 7.11 -2.38 18.33
C GLY A 265 7.79 -3.38 17.39
N GLN A 266 8.55 -2.90 16.41
CA GLN A 266 9.33 -3.71 15.49
C GLN A 266 10.46 -4.46 16.20
N LEU A 267 11.15 -3.83 17.16
CA LEU A 267 12.13 -4.51 18.00
C LEU A 267 11.48 -5.62 18.82
N GLN A 268 10.29 -5.38 19.38
CA GLN A 268 9.58 -6.40 20.14
C GLN A 268 9.22 -7.60 19.25
N LEU A 269 8.69 -7.35 18.04
CA LEU A 269 8.43 -8.41 17.06
C LEU A 269 9.70 -9.18 16.68
N LEU A 270 10.83 -8.47 16.54
CA LEU A 270 12.12 -9.06 16.23
C LEU A 270 12.59 -10.01 17.35
N ILE A 271 12.46 -9.59 18.61
CA ILE A 271 12.80 -10.38 19.80
C ILE A 271 11.87 -11.61 19.90
N ASP A 272 10.58 -11.43 19.62
CA ASP A 272 9.59 -12.51 19.75
C ASP A 272 9.72 -13.56 18.62
N ALA A 273 10.13 -13.15 17.43
CA ALA A 273 10.14 -14.00 16.23
C ALA A 273 11.50 -14.63 15.86
N TYR A 274 12.61 -14.18 16.47
CA TYR A 274 13.96 -14.55 16.06
C TYR A 274 14.93 -14.77 17.23
N ASP A 275 15.85 -15.73 17.08
CA ASP A 275 16.96 -15.93 18.00
C ASP A 275 18.06 -14.87 17.72
N LEU A 276 18.30 -13.98 18.70
CA LEU A 276 19.26 -12.88 18.61
C LEU A 276 20.56 -13.21 19.34
N THR A 277 21.70 -13.14 18.65
CA THR A 277 23.00 -13.53 19.21
C THR A 277 24.11 -12.53 18.89
N ALA A 278 24.87 -12.10 19.90
CA ALA A 278 26.06 -11.29 19.68
C ALA A 278 27.17 -12.18 19.10
N SER A 279 27.67 -11.74 17.96
CA SER A 279 28.51 -12.53 17.07
C SER A 279 29.99 -12.10 17.10
N GLY A 280 30.29 -11.03 17.85
CA GLY A 280 31.62 -10.45 17.98
C GLY A 280 31.65 -8.96 17.63
N ILE A 281 32.86 -8.41 17.48
CA ILE A 281 33.11 -7.01 17.13
C ILE A 281 33.81 -6.95 15.77
N THR A 282 33.41 -6.01 14.93
CA THR A 282 34.08 -5.68 13.66
C THR A 282 34.27 -4.17 13.53
N VAL A 283 34.75 -3.70 12.38
CA VAL A 283 34.85 -2.26 12.07
C VAL A 283 33.98 -1.93 10.87
N VAL A 284 33.10 -0.94 11.00
CA VAL A 284 32.28 -0.40 9.91
C VAL A 284 32.46 1.11 9.85
N ALA A 285 32.72 1.67 8.66
CA ALA A 285 33.01 3.10 8.48
C ALA A 285 34.15 3.63 9.39
N GLY A 286 35.12 2.78 9.74
CA GLY A 286 36.20 3.12 10.66
C GLY A 286 35.83 3.11 12.14
N ARG A 287 34.63 2.63 12.51
CA ARG A 287 34.15 2.56 13.90
C ARG A 287 33.95 1.11 14.38
N PRO A 288 34.34 0.76 15.63
CA PRO A 288 34.07 -0.55 16.19
C PRO A 288 32.57 -0.81 16.35
N ALA A 289 32.10 -1.95 15.86
CA ALA A 289 30.69 -2.32 15.83
C ALA A 289 30.47 -3.72 16.41
N THR A 290 29.51 -3.87 17.31
CA THR A 290 29.01 -5.18 17.73
C THR A 290 28.14 -5.77 16.62
N VAL A 291 28.44 -7.01 16.23
CA VAL A 291 27.68 -7.75 15.22
C VAL A 291 26.62 -8.58 15.94
N ILE A 292 25.38 -8.47 15.52
CA ILE A 292 24.24 -9.21 16.06
C ILE A 292 23.63 -9.99 14.92
N SER A 293 23.45 -11.30 15.11
CA SER A 293 22.80 -12.17 14.13
C SER A 293 21.38 -12.46 14.57
N ALA A 294 20.41 -12.30 13.66
CA ALA A 294 19.04 -12.76 13.83
C ALA A 294 18.83 -14.06 13.04
N ARG A 295 18.38 -15.10 13.74
CA ARG A 295 18.16 -16.44 13.19
C ARG A 295 16.74 -16.92 13.42
N ARG A 296 16.27 -17.77 12.51
CA ARG A 296 15.07 -18.59 12.74
C ARG A 296 15.48 -20.06 12.61
N GLY A 297 15.62 -20.73 13.74
CA GLY A 297 16.27 -22.04 13.80
C GLY A 297 17.70 -21.96 13.27
N THR A 298 18.05 -22.75 12.25
CA THR A 298 19.41 -22.75 11.69
C THR A 298 19.64 -21.67 10.63
N LYS A 299 18.58 -20.99 10.17
CA LYS A 299 18.67 -20.02 9.06
C LYS A 299 19.08 -18.66 9.58
N LEU A 300 20.16 -18.10 9.04
CA LEU A 300 20.53 -16.70 9.23
C LEU A 300 19.67 -15.85 8.30
N LEU A 301 18.96 -14.87 8.88
CA LEU A 301 18.04 -14.01 8.12
C LEU A 301 18.47 -12.54 8.15
N ALA A 302 19.14 -12.09 9.22
CA ALA A 302 19.73 -10.76 9.24
C ALA A 302 21.01 -10.67 10.07
N ARG A 303 21.80 -9.64 9.79
CA ARG A 303 22.83 -9.14 10.70
C ARG A 303 22.69 -7.64 10.90
N PHE A 304 22.94 -7.21 12.13
CA PHE A 304 22.97 -5.83 12.56
C PHE A 304 24.37 -5.50 13.09
N PHE A 305 24.86 -4.32 12.76
CA PHE A 305 26.19 -3.87 13.16
C PHE A 305 26.02 -2.56 13.92
N VAL A 306 26.04 -2.64 15.24
CA VAL A 306 25.74 -1.54 16.15
C VAL A 306 27.03 -0.88 16.62
N ASP A 307 27.17 0.43 16.42
CA ASP A 307 28.35 1.19 16.87
C ASP A 307 28.53 1.09 18.39
N ASN A 308 29.73 0.74 18.85
CA ASN A 308 29.97 0.54 20.27
C ASN A 308 29.96 1.85 21.08
N GLU A 309 30.20 2.99 20.43
CA GLU A 309 30.29 4.29 21.09
C GLU A 309 28.92 5.00 21.11
N THR A 310 28.26 5.09 19.95
CA THR A 310 27.03 5.88 19.77
C THR A 310 25.76 5.03 19.69
N ALA A 311 25.89 3.71 19.64
CA ALA A 311 24.82 2.76 19.38
C ALA A 311 24.12 2.92 18.01
N LEU A 312 24.58 3.81 17.12
CA LEU A 312 24.00 3.92 15.78
C LEU A 312 24.14 2.61 14.99
N MET A 313 23.10 2.25 14.24
CA MET A 313 23.13 1.15 13.29
C MET A 313 24.06 1.48 12.10
N LEU A 314 25.24 0.88 12.06
CA LEU A 314 26.28 1.18 11.06
C LEU A 314 26.09 0.40 9.76
N ARG A 315 25.65 -0.85 9.89
CA ARG A 315 25.35 -1.73 8.79
C ARG A 315 24.18 -2.65 9.15
N ARG A 316 23.39 -2.96 8.14
CA ARG A 316 22.37 -4.02 8.16
C ARG A 316 22.54 -4.92 6.94
N GLU A 317 22.37 -6.21 7.13
CA GLU A 317 22.43 -7.23 6.09
C GLU A 317 21.21 -8.13 6.18
N MET A 318 20.59 -8.46 5.05
CA MET A 318 19.45 -9.38 4.92
C MET A 318 19.84 -10.57 4.07
N TYR A 319 19.41 -11.76 4.50
CA TYR A 319 19.77 -13.03 3.89
C TYR A 319 18.52 -13.82 3.48
N ASP A 320 18.56 -14.42 2.30
CA ASP A 320 17.57 -15.40 1.82
C ASP A 320 18.29 -16.63 1.27
N GLY A 321 17.83 -17.82 1.65
CA GLY A 321 18.52 -19.06 1.27
C GLY A 321 19.98 -19.18 1.73
N GLY A 322 20.44 -18.31 2.65
CA GLY A 322 21.84 -18.18 3.06
C GLY A 322 22.68 -17.23 2.19
N GLU A 323 22.11 -16.66 1.14
CA GLU A 323 22.74 -15.64 0.32
C GLU A 323 22.39 -14.25 0.83
N LEU A 324 23.36 -13.32 0.80
CA LEU A 324 23.11 -11.93 1.09
C LEU A 324 22.26 -11.34 -0.04
N VAL A 325 21.02 -10.99 0.23
CA VAL A 325 20.10 -10.41 -0.77
C VAL A 325 20.06 -8.89 -0.68
N ARG A 326 20.44 -8.32 0.46
CA ARG A 326 20.49 -6.88 0.63
C ARG A 326 21.44 -6.44 1.71
N SER A 327 22.04 -5.28 1.53
CA SER A 327 22.83 -4.63 2.58
C SER A 327 22.70 -3.12 2.53
N SER A 328 22.75 -2.50 3.70
CA SER A 328 22.87 -1.07 3.87
C SER A 328 24.03 -0.79 4.80
N THR A 329 25.02 -0.02 4.35
CA THR A 329 26.28 0.19 5.09
C THR A 329 26.73 1.64 5.00
N PHE A 330 27.05 2.27 6.13
CA PHE A 330 27.78 3.53 6.09
C PHE A 330 29.19 3.31 5.50
N GLN A 331 29.48 4.05 4.43
CA GLN A 331 30.84 4.18 3.89
C GLN A 331 31.62 5.24 4.67
N SER A 332 30.93 6.26 5.15
CA SER A 332 31.47 7.27 6.06
C SER A 332 30.37 7.75 7.01
N LEU A 333 30.73 8.01 8.27
CA LEU A 333 29.83 8.53 9.27
C LEU A 333 30.58 9.51 10.16
N ARG A 334 30.02 10.71 10.32
CA ARG A 334 30.45 11.68 11.32
C ARG A 334 29.30 11.92 12.28
N THR A 335 29.62 11.94 13.57
CA THR A 335 28.65 12.17 14.65
C THR A 335 28.97 13.50 15.31
N SER A 336 27.95 14.18 15.80
CA SER A 336 28.08 15.44 16.53
C SER A 336 27.11 15.44 17.71
N PRO A 337 27.47 16.07 18.85
CA PRO A 337 26.52 16.27 19.95
C PRO A 337 25.37 17.22 19.58
N GLN A 338 25.57 18.07 18.56
CA GLN A 338 24.59 19.04 18.08
C GLN A 338 24.58 19.09 16.55
N GLY A 339 23.43 19.35 15.96
CA GLY A 339 23.25 19.55 14.54
C GLY A 339 22.12 20.53 14.27
N PHE A 340 22.07 21.06 13.06
CA PHE A 340 20.97 21.89 12.59
C PHE A 340 20.87 21.77 11.07
N ILE A 341 19.72 21.33 10.57
CA ILE A 341 19.40 21.28 9.15
C ILE A 341 18.88 22.67 8.77
N SER A 342 19.74 23.48 8.14
CA SER A 342 19.43 24.89 7.85
C SER A 342 18.44 25.10 6.72
N HIS A 343 18.32 24.12 5.82
CA HIS A 343 17.39 24.13 4.70
C HIS A 343 16.73 22.77 4.65
N LEU A 344 15.46 22.71 5.03
CA LEU A 344 14.67 21.49 4.91
C LEU A 344 14.39 21.24 3.42
N PRO A 345 14.74 20.07 2.88
CA PRO A 345 14.22 19.60 1.60
C PRO A 345 12.68 19.60 1.59
N PRO A 346 12.03 19.54 0.42
CA PRO A 346 10.60 19.28 0.37
C PRO A 346 10.27 17.98 1.13
N GLU A 347 9.20 18.01 1.92
CA GLU A 347 8.63 16.83 2.54
C GLU A 347 8.04 15.89 1.48
N LEU A 348 8.00 14.59 1.79
CA LEU A 348 7.27 13.63 0.96
C LEU A 348 5.79 14.00 0.90
N GLY A 349 5.27 14.14 -0.32
CA GLY A 349 3.83 14.21 -0.52
C GLY A 349 3.22 12.85 -0.20
N THR A 350 2.61 12.71 0.98
CA THR A 350 1.81 11.54 1.36
C THR A 350 0.33 11.87 1.38
N PRO A 351 -0.55 10.92 1.04
CA PRO A 351 -1.99 11.14 1.10
C PRO A 351 -2.45 11.41 2.53
N ALA A 352 -3.58 12.11 2.67
CA ALA A 352 -4.15 12.36 3.99
C ALA A 352 -4.66 11.04 4.59
N ALA A 353 -3.98 10.58 5.65
CA ALA A 353 -4.32 9.36 6.36
C ALA A 353 -5.08 9.66 7.66
N THR A 354 -6.08 8.84 7.97
CA THR A 354 -6.74 8.79 9.26
C THR A 354 -6.41 7.47 9.94
N ALA A 355 -5.78 7.52 11.11
CA ALA A 355 -5.47 6.33 11.88
C ALA A 355 -6.76 5.62 12.32
N VAL A 356 -6.77 4.31 12.13
CA VAL A 356 -7.85 3.39 12.52
C VAL A 356 -7.27 2.41 13.53
N SER A 357 -8.02 2.08 14.59
CA SER A 357 -7.56 1.04 15.52
C SER A 357 -7.46 -0.30 14.80
N THR A 358 -6.33 -1.00 14.93
CA THR A 358 -6.13 -2.35 14.36
C THR A 358 -7.18 -3.36 14.85
N GLN A 359 -7.80 -3.11 16.02
CA GLN A 359 -8.91 -3.90 16.54
C GLN A 359 -10.17 -3.85 15.66
N LEU A 360 -10.26 -2.89 14.74
CA LEU A 360 -11.36 -2.76 13.79
C LEU A 360 -11.13 -3.55 12.49
N ALA A 361 -9.97 -4.20 12.30
CA ALA A 361 -9.69 -4.99 11.10
C ALA A 361 -10.77 -6.07 10.81
N PRO A 362 -11.28 -6.84 11.80
CA PRO A 362 -12.37 -7.79 11.55
C PRO A 362 -13.69 -7.14 11.12
N ILE A 363 -13.89 -5.87 11.48
CA ILE A 363 -15.06 -5.10 11.07
C ILE A 363 -14.88 -4.66 9.62
N LEU A 364 -13.68 -4.25 9.19
CA LEU A 364 -13.43 -3.88 7.80
C LEU A 364 -13.59 -5.07 6.83
N ASP A 365 -13.28 -6.30 7.25
CA ASP A 365 -13.56 -7.52 6.46
C ASP A 365 -15.06 -7.71 6.16
N ASP A 366 -15.91 -7.36 7.10
CA ASP A 366 -17.36 -7.35 6.87
C ASP A 366 -17.81 -6.24 5.91
N ASP A 367 -17.05 -5.15 5.80
CA ASP A 367 -17.25 -4.10 4.80
C ASP A 367 -16.50 -4.42 3.48
N GLY A 368 -15.91 -5.63 3.41
CA GLY A 368 -15.23 -6.28 2.29
C GLY A 368 -13.83 -5.77 1.97
N TYR A 369 -13.11 -5.30 2.98
CA TYR A 369 -11.66 -5.14 2.97
C TYR A 369 -11.03 -6.27 3.78
N ALA A 370 -10.26 -7.15 3.16
CA ALA A 370 -9.82 -8.41 3.76
C ALA A 370 -9.08 -8.22 5.09
N CYS A 371 -8.16 -7.23 5.15
CA CYS A 371 -7.47 -6.76 6.36
C CYS A 371 -7.17 -7.86 7.40
N PRO A 372 -6.47 -8.94 7.02
CA PRO A 372 -6.14 -10.00 7.98
C PRO A 372 -5.30 -9.42 9.11
N THR A 373 -5.44 -9.90 10.35
CA THR A 373 -4.65 -9.35 11.48
C THR A 373 -3.20 -9.82 11.49
N SER A 374 -2.88 -10.83 10.68
CA SER A 374 -1.54 -11.42 10.53
C SER A 374 -1.38 -11.99 9.12
N LEU A 375 -0.15 -12.07 8.63
CA LEU A 375 0.21 -12.69 7.34
C LEU A 375 1.39 -13.68 7.52
N SER A 376 1.33 -14.82 6.83
CA SER A 376 2.34 -15.88 6.79
C SER A 376 2.78 -16.37 8.17
N GLU A 377 1.87 -16.32 9.16
CA GLU A 377 2.10 -16.59 10.59
C GLU A 377 3.16 -15.74 11.29
N THR A 378 3.93 -14.92 10.56
CA THR A 378 5.09 -14.20 11.11
C THR A 378 5.00 -12.69 11.00
N PHE A 379 4.14 -12.17 10.13
CA PHE A 379 3.90 -10.74 10.00
C PHE A 379 2.66 -10.37 10.80
N GLU A 380 2.82 -9.49 11.78
CA GLU A 380 1.72 -8.96 12.58
C GLU A 380 1.32 -7.56 12.08
N MET A 381 0.01 -7.26 12.10
CA MET A 381 -0.48 -5.92 11.76
C MET A 381 -0.05 -4.90 12.82
N THR A 382 0.76 -3.93 12.42
CA THR A 382 1.28 -2.86 13.29
C THR A 382 0.43 -1.61 13.22
N THR A 383 -0.06 -1.24 12.02
CA THR A 383 -0.88 -0.05 11.81
C THR A 383 -2.03 -0.34 10.86
N LEU A 384 -3.08 0.47 10.98
CA LEU A 384 -4.23 0.44 10.09
C LEU A 384 -4.68 1.88 9.87
N ASN A 385 -4.78 2.30 8.62
CA ASN A 385 -5.11 3.65 8.23
C ASN A 385 -6.20 3.63 7.15
N ARG A 386 -6.97 4.72 7.09
CA ARG A 386 -7.79 5.06 5.93
C ARG A 386 -7.14 6.23 5.19
N LEU A 387 -6.74 5.99 3.96
CA LEU A 387 -6.15 7.00 3.08
C LEU A 387 -7.25 7.60 2.21
N HIS A 388 -7.21 8.92 2.07
CA HIS A 388 -8.01 9.65 1.13
C HIS A 388 -7.20 9.89 -0.15
N SER A 389 -6.98 8.83 -0.95
CA SER A 389 -6.27 8.88 -2.23
C SER A 389 -7.09 8.15 -3.30
N GLN A 390 -7.52 8.89 -4.33
CA GLN A 390 -8.39 8.40 -5.41
C GLN A 390 -9.55 7.48 -4.95
N GLY A 391 -10.22 7.86 -3.86
CA GLY A 391 -11.26 7.05 -3.22
C GLY A 391 -10.89 6.71 -1.77
N ASP A 392 -11.66 5.81 -1.18
CA ASP A 392 -11.34 5.22 0.13
C ASP A 392 -10.37 4.06 -0.07
N VAL A 393 -9.17 4.20 0.50
CA VAL A 393 -8.15 3.15 0.51
C VAL A 393 -7.92 2.74 1.96
N ILE A 394 -8.00 1.44 2.23
CA ILE A 394 -7.52 0.90 3.50
C ILE A 394 -6.05 0.55 3.35
N HIS A 395 -5.24 1.01 4.27
CA HIS A 395 -3.81 0.72 4.32
C HIS A 395 -3.50 0.03 5.64
N ALA A 396 -3.07 -1.22 5.56
CA ALA A 396 -2.57 -1.95 6.71
C ALA A 396 -1.06 -2.16 6.57
N THR A 397 -0.30 -1.85 7.62
CA THR A 397 1.12 -2.16 7.67
C THR A 397 1.34 -3.36 8.58
N TYR A 398 2.18 -4.27 8.12
CA TYR A 398 2.57 -5.48 8.82
C TYR A 398 4.08 -5.51 8.99
N SER A 399 4.56 -6.12 10.07
CA SER A 399 5.97 -6.39 10.25
C SER A 399 6.18 -7.72 10.95
N ASP A 400 7.29 -8.37 10.65
CA ASP A 400 7.81 -9.49 11.44
C ASP A 400 8.99 -9.08 12.34
N GLY A 401 9.29 -7.78 12.42
CA GLY A 401 10.45 -7.24 13.14
C GLY A 401 11.71 -7.07 12.28
N LEU A 402 11.82 -7.78 11.14
CA LEU A 402 12.88 -7.60 10.16
C LEU A 402 12.39 -6.84 8.94
N SER A 403 11.29 -7.28 8.36
CA SER A 403 10.70 -6.73 7.16
C SER A 403 9.34 -6.11 7.46
N SER A 404 8.92 -5.26 6.55
CA SER A 404 7.65 -4.55 6.60
C SER A 404 6.88 -4.72 5.28
N VAL A 405 5.57 -4.72 5.38
CA VAL A 405 4.63 -4.83 4.27
C VAL A 405 3.55 -3.77 4.45
N SER A 406 3.39 -2.86 3.50
CA SER A 406 2.16 -2.06 3.39
C SER A 406 1.24 -2.70 2.36
N LEU A 407 0.03 -3.06 2.80
CA LEU A 407 -1.05 -3.54 1.95
C LEU A 407 -2.09 -2.44 1.80
N PHE A 408 -2.31 -2.01 0.57
CA PHE A 408 -3.33 -1.04 0.18
C PHE A 408 -4.47 -1.78 -0.51
N GLU A 409 -5.68 -1.62 0.01
CA GLU A 409 -6.91 -2.20 -0.51
C GLU A 409 -7.81 -1.09 -1.05
N GLN A 410 -8.02 -1.06 -2.36
CA GLN A 410 -8.84 -0.07 -3.05
C GLN A 410 -10.00 -0.76 -3.79
N ARG A 411 -11.23 -0.30 -3.56
CA ARG A 411 -12.40 -0.87 -4.25
C ARG A 411 -12.43 -0.46 -5.72
N GLY A 412 -12.58 -1.43 -6.61
CA GLY A 412 -12.67 -1.21 -8.05
C GLY A 412 -12.08 -2.36 -8.87
N GLN A 413 -11.99 -2.14 -10.18
CA GLN A 413 -11.32 -3.05 -11.12
C GLN A 413 -10.00 -2.46 -11.59
N LEU A 414 -8.98 -3.31 -11.68
CA LEU A 414 -7.64 -2.88 -12.05
C LEU A 414 -7.57 -2.48 -13.52
N GLU A 415 -7.09 -1.28 -13.81
CA GLU A 415 -6.78 -0.86 -15.16
C GLU A 415 -5.49 -1.55 -15.64
N ALA A 416 -5.62 -2.69 -16.31
CA ALA A 416 -4.48 -3.55 -16.65
C ALA A 416 -3.41 -2.88 -17.53
N ASP A 417 -3.78 -1.84 -18.28
CA ASP A 417 -2.88 -1.07 -19.15
C ASP A 417 -2.05 -0.02 -18.37
N SER A 418 -2.34 0.20 -17.08
CA SER A 418 -1.59 1.13 -16.20
C SER A 418 -0.29 0.54 -15.62
N LEU A 419 0.02 -0.73 -15.91
CA LEU A 419 1.08 -1.51 -15.27
C LEU A 419 2.35 -1.66 -16.13
N ASP A 420 2.67 -0.64 -16.92
CA ASP A 420 3.91 -0.60 -17.70
C ASP A 420 5.14 -0.78 -16.80
N GLY A 421 6.06 -1.67 -17.21
CA GLY A 421 7.27 -1.99 -16.44
C GLY A 421 7.09 -3.05 -15.34
N PHE A 422 5.88 -3.59 -15.14
CA PHE A 422 5.65 -4.72 -14.23
C PHE A 422 5.77 -6.06 -14.98
N ARG A 423 6.36 -7.05 -14.30
CA ARG A 423 6.39 -8.44 -14.75
C ARG A 423 5.15 -9.16 -14.26
N ARG A 424 4.41 -9.82 -15.16
CA ARG A 424 3.25 -10.64 -14.77
C ARG A 424 3.69 -12.01 -14.28
N VAL A 425 3.22 -12.42 -13.11
CA VAL A 425 3.50 -13.70 -12.44
C VAL A 425 2.17 -14.37 -12.08
N GLY A 426 2.09 -15.69 -12.23
CA GLY A 426 0.95 -16.48 -11.75
C GLY A 426 1.17 -16.90 -10.30
N ILE A 427 0.29 -16.49 -9.39
CA ILE A 427 0.33 -16.88 -7.97
C ILE A 427 -1.09 -17.29 -7.57
N ASP A 428 -1.25 -18.51 -7.06
CA ASP A 428 -2.55 -19.11 -6.66
C ASP A 428 -3.70 -18.94 -7.69
N GLY A 429 -3.36 -19.00 -8.99
CA GLY A 429 -4.33 -18.85 -10.08
C GLY A 429 -4.68 -17.40 -10.45
N ALA A 430 -4.20 -16.40 -9.71
CA ALA A 430 -4.30 -14.98 -10.05
C ALA A 430 -3.10 -14.49 -10.86
N HIS A 431 -3.33 -13.45 -11.66
CA HIS A 431 -2.27 -12.71 -12.34
C HIS A 431 -1.82 -11.54 -11.47
N VAL A 432 -0.60 -11.64 -10.96
CA VAL A 432 0.02 -10.62 -10.11
C VAL A 432 1.05 -9.87 -10.94
N ALA A 433 0.91 -8.55 -11.02
CA ALA A 433 1.91 -7.67 -11.60
C ALA A 433 2.96 -7.33 -10.54
N VAL A 434 4.22 -7.69 -10.77
CA VAL A 434 5.32 -7.50 -9.82
C VAL A 434 6.39 -6.60 -10.43
N ARG A 435 6.81 -5.59 -9.67
CA ARG A 435 8.00 -4.78 -9.93
C ARG A 435 8.98 -5.03 -8.79
N GLU A 436 10.03 -5.79 -9.11
CA GLU A 436 11.09 -6.11 -8.16
C GLU A 436 11.98 -4.90 -7.93
N GLY A 437 12.59 -4.86 -6.75
CA GLY A 437 13.55 -3.84 -6.37
C GLY A 437 13.39 -3.40 -4.92
N LEU A 438 13.78 -2.17 -4.68
CA LEU A 438 13.69 -1.52 -3.38
C LEU A 438 12.58 -0.50 -3.45
N PRO A 439 11.46 -0.66 -2.72
CA PRO A 439 10.87 -1.92 -2.28
C PRO A 439 10.27 -2.67 -3.48
N THR A 440 9.91 -3.93 -3.26
CA THR A 440 9.14 -4.71 -4.21
C THR A 440 7.68 -4.24 -4.16
N VAL A 441 7.08 -4.06 -5.33
CA VAL A 441 5.66 -3.71 -5.48
C VAL A 441 4.93 -4.83 -6.19
N ALA A 442 3.83 -5.32 -5.63
CA ALA A 442 2.96 -6.31 -6.25
C ALA A 442 1.52 -5.77 -6.32
N ILE A 443 0.87 -5.96 -7.46
CA ILE A 443 -0.48 -5.46 -7.71
C ILE A 443 -1.32 -6.58 -8.30
N TRP A 444 -2.51 -6.79 -7.76
CA TRP A 444 -3.48 -7.74 -8.31
C TRP A 444 -4.91 -7.29 -7.99
N GLU A 445 -5.86 -7.90 -8.68
CA GLU A 445 -7.28 -7.72 -8.41
C GLU A 445 -7.85 -9.02 -7.84
N SER A 446 -8.68 -8.90 -6.81
CA SER A 446 -9.53 -10.00 -6.35
C SER A 446 -10.85 -9.45 -5.78
N GLU A 447 -11.97 -10.04 -6.20
CA GLU A 447 -13.32 -9.71 -5.71
C GLU A 447 -13.73 -8.22 -5.81
N GLY A 448 -13.28 -7.52 -6.86
CA GLY A 448 -13.56 -6.09 -7.02
C GLY A 448 -12.79 -5.19 -6.05
N THR A 449 -11.65 -5.68 -5.55
CA THR A 449 -10.66 -4.93 -4.80
C THR A 449 -9.32 -5.05 -5.52
N VAL A 450 -8.70 -3.90 -5.78
CA VAL A 450 -7.31 -3.80 -6.23
C VAL A 450 -6.43 -3.78 -4.99
N TYR A 451 -5.56 -4.77 -4.89
CA TYR A 451 -4.54 -4.87 -3.87
C TYR A 451 -3.23 -4.32 -4.42
N THR A 452 -2.61 -3.39 -3.70
CA THR A 452 -1.23 -2.99 -3.93
C THR A 452 -0.43 -3.32 -2.68
N MET A 453 0.56 -4.19 -2.80
CA MET A 453 1.49 -4.54 -1.74
C MET A 453 2.83 -3.88 -2.02
N VAL A 454 3.37 -3.19 -1.03
CA VAL A 454 4.71 -2.58 -1.05
C VAL A 454 5.51 -3.19 0.09
N THR A 455 6.68 -3.78 -0.18
CA THR A 455 7.44 -4.49 0.85
C THR A 455 8.96 -4.46 0.65
N ASP A 456 9.69 -4.42 1.76
CA ASP A 456 11.13 -4.64 1.80
C ASP A 456 11.50 -6.11 2.07
N SER A 457 10.54 -7.02 2.04
CA SER A 457 10.79 -8.44 2.26
C SER A 457 11.57 -9.08 1.10
N PRO A 458 12.39 -10.11 1.35
CA PRO A 458 12.94 -10.94 0.27
C PRO A 458 11.85 -11.58 -0.58
N MET A 459 12.15 -11.84 -1.86
CA MET A 459 11.18 -12.34 -2.84
C MET A 459 10.46 -13.62 -2.39
N SER A 460 11.17 -14.56 -1.75
CA SER A 460 10.57 -15.81 -1.27
C SER A 460 9.45 -15.57 -0.26
N ALA A 461 9.64 -14.61 0.65
CA ALA A 461 8.63 -14.18 1.61
C ALA A 461 7.53 -13.35 0.94
N SER A 462 7.86 -12.46 -0.01
CA SER A 462 6.85 -11.71 -0.79
C SER A 462 5.88 -12.64 -1.53
N VAL A 463 6.35 -13.73 -2.13
CA VAL A 463 5.49 -14.71 -2.81
C VAL A 463 4.55 -15.42 -1.83
N ALA A 464 5.05 -15.79 -0.65
CA ALA A 464 4.23 -16.42 0.39
C ALA A 464 3.15 -15.46 0.92
N LEU A 465 3.52 -14.20 1.18
CA LEU A 465 2.61 -13.14 1.60
C LEU A 465 1.49 -12.90 0.58
N ILE A 466 1.85 -12.79 -0.69
CA ILE A 466 0.86 -12.63 -1.77
C ILE A 466 -0.07 -13.83 -1.76
N ALA A 467 0.45 -15.06 -1.76
CA ALA A 467 -0.36 -16.28 -1.87
C ALA A 467 -1.41 -16.47 -0.75
N GLU A 468 -1.22 -15.86 0.43
CA GLU A 468 -2.18 -15.92 1.53
C GLU A 468 -3.35 -14.93 1.38
N LEU A 469 -3.15 -13.87 0.59
CA LEU A 469 -4.17 -12.85 0.34
C LEU A 469 -5.20 -13.31 -0.70
N PRO A 470 -6.38 -12.67 -0.78
CA PRO A 470 -7.43 -13.08 -1.71
C PRO A 470 -7.00 -13.04 -3.18
N HIS A 471 -7.23 -14.14 -3.91
CA HIS A 471 -6.90 -14.34 -5.34
C HIS A 471 -8.09 -14.77 -6.21
N ARG A 472 -9.34 -14.48 -5.81
CA ARG A 472 -10.47 -14.94 -6.62
C ARG A 472 -10.46 -14.24 -7.97
N PRO A 473 -10.47 -14.99 -9.08
CA PRO A 473 -10.41 -14.39 -10.40
C PRO A 473 -11.61 -13.47 -10.60
N PRO A 474 -11.46 -12.36 -11.35
CA PRO A 474 -12.58 -11.52 -11.71
C PRO A 474 -13.62 -12.40 -12.39
N VAL A 475 -14.85 -12.38 -11.88
CA VAL A 475 -15.97 -13.02 -12.57
C VAL A 475 -16.21 -12.18 -13.81
N HIS A 476 -15.61 -12.57 -14.93
CA HIS A 476 -16.05 -12.10 -16.23
C HIS A 476 -17.50 -12.57 -16.39
N GLU A 477 -18.45 -11.70 -16.06
CA GLU A 477 -19.82 -11.91 -16.49
C GLU A 477 -19.83 -11.82 -18.01
N ASP A 478 -19.77 -12.98 -18.66
CA ASP A 478 -20.01 -13.07 -20.09
C ASP A 478 -21.39 -12.42 -20.35
N PRO A 479 -21.48 -11.33 -21.14
CA PRO A 479 -22.74 -10.63 -21.37
C PRO A 479 -23.85 -11.55 -21.88
N SER A 480 -23.48 -12.69 -22.50
CA SER A 480 -24.41 -13.73 -22.93
C SER A 480 -25.13 -14.44 -21.76
N ASN A 481 -24.48 -14.62 -20.61
CA ASN A 481 -25.09 -15.27 -19.43
C ASN A 481 -26.14 -14.38 -18.74
N ARG A 482 -26.08 -13.05 -18.91
CA ARG A 482 -27.15 -12.15 -18.47
C ARG A 482 -28.41 -12.27 -19.33
N LEU A 483 -28.23 -12.43 -20.65
CA LEU A 483 -29.35 -12.62 -21.58
C LEU A 483 -30.07 -13.94 -21.32
N VAL A 484 -29.33 -15.02 -21.03
CA VAL A 484 -29.93 -16.34 -20.74
C VAL A 484 -30.75 -16.31 -19.45
N ARG A 485 -30.24 -15.72 -18.36
CA ARG A 485 -31.02 -15.56 -17.11
C ARG A 485 -32.22 -14.62 -17.27
N GLY A 486 -32.09 -13.57 -18.09
CA GLY A 486 -33.21 -12.69 -18.46
C GLY A 486 -34.31 -13.45 -19.21
N PHE A 487 -33.94 -14.34 -20.13
CA PHE A 487 -34.88 -15.19 -20.87
C PHE A 487 -35.53 -16.27 -20.01
N GLU A 488 -34.81 -16.91 -19.10
CA GLU A 488 -35.38 -17.90 -18.17
C GLU A 488 -36.41 -17.28 -17.22
N THR A 489 -36.17 -16.05 -16.75
CA THR A 489 -37.08 -15.31 -15.88
C THR A 489 -38.37 -14.87 -16.60
N LEU A 490 -38.28 -14.58 -17.91
CA LEU A 490 -39.44 -14.29 -18.77
C LEU A 490 -40.26 -15.56 -19.09
N GLY A 491 -39.60 -16.71 -19.27
CA GLY A 491 -40.26 -17.99 -19.49
C GLY A 491 -41.15 -18.42 -18.31
N THR A 492 -40.68 -18.19 -17.07
CA THR A 492 -41.46 -18.49 -15.87
C THR A 492 -42.65 -17.55 -15.65
N SER A 493 -42.56 -16.30 -16.12
CA SER A 493 -43.63 -15.29 -15.94
C SER A 493 -44.76 -15.40 -16.97
N LEU A 494 -44.50 -16.00 -18.13
CA LEU A 494 -45.52 -16.23 -19.17
C LEU A 494 -46.37 -17.48 -18.93
N THR A 495 -45.95 -18.36 -18.03
CA THR A 495 -46.69 -19.61 -17.73
C THR A 495 -47.79 -19.40 -16.66
N SER A 496 -47.84 -18.24 -16.00
CA SER A 496 -48.83 -17.93 -14.95
C SER A 496 -50.05 -17.12 -15.44
N LEU A 497 -50.23 -16.92 -16.74
CA LEU A 497 -51.38 -16.22 -17.33
C LEU A 497 -52.12 -17.13 -18.32
N THR A 498 -52.72 -18.21 -17.81
CA THR A 498 -53.82 -18.89 -18.50
C THR A 498 -55.02 -18.88 -17.57
N PRO A 499 -56.10 -18.14 -17.87
CA PRO A 499 -57.33 -18.23 -17.09
C PRO A 499 -58.01 -19.57 -17.41
N ALA A 500 -58.30 -20.36 -16.38
CA ALA A 500 -59.19 -21.50 -16.48
C ALA A 500 -60.59 -21.00 -16.84
N GLY A 501 -61.13 -21.51 -17.95
CA GLY A 501 -62.55 -21.42 -18.30
C GLY A 501 -63.37 -22.53 -17.66
#